data_AF-A0AAW6EI56-F1
#
_entry.id   AF-A0AAW6EI56-F1
#
_cell.length_a   1.000
_cell.length_b   1.000
_cell.length_c   1.000
_cell.angle_alpha   90.00
_cell.angle_beta   90.00
_cell.angle_gamma   90.00
#
_symmetry.space_group_name_H-M   'P 1'
#
loop_
_entity.id
_entity.type
_entity.pdbx_description
1 polymer ?
#
loop_
_entity_poly.entity_id
_entity_poly.type
_entity_poly.pdbx_seq_one_letter_code
_entity_poly.pdbx_strand_id
1 'polypeptide(L)'
;MKNINPFYIYTDKNVLYIKNINGQTERLSHNIHSYCATIDNSSNIHICALDTRGRLNHFLKHNGSWKKKSILKALNTTKNIKDMRLYSIDDSLNVFIVEKYPLSDNLHKLSHFNFDVPNYRLSKYIIDNVLKDNGYFYKLDIDDFSNIVLEYKPSSSSDRTTSKLFFNSSSKQWSKSNIENTIHSSRCSNEGKTTIKDDIFEYCYGITYKI
;
A
#
# COMPACT_ATOMS: atom_id res chain seq x y z
N MET A 1 0.37 14.73 18.68
CA MET A 1 1.07 14.36 17.42
C MET A 1 2.22 15.34 17.21
N LYS A 2 3.41 14.85 16.85
CA LYS A 2 4.49 15.75 16.39
C LYS A 2 4.07 16.33 15.05
N ASN A 3 4.26 17.63 14.87
CA ASN A 3 3.94 18.28 13.61
C ASN A 3 4.98 17.85 12.57
N ILE A 4 4.56 17.11 11.53
CA ILE A 4 5.45 16.74 10.43
C ILE A 4 5.43 17.91 9.44
N ASN A 5 6.59 18.50 9.20
CA ASN A 5 6.70 19.54 8.17
C ASN A 5 6.29 18.96 6.82
N PRO A 6 5.50 19.68 6.01
CA PRO A 6 5.08 19.18 4.70
C PRO A 6 6.31 18.86 3.84
N PHE A 7 6.18 17.78 3.08
CA PHE A 7 7.23 17.26 2.21
C PHE A 7 6.60 16.64 0.97
N TYR A 8 7.42 16.44 -0.06
CA TYR A 8 7.06 15.63 -1.21
C TYR A 8 8.14 14.60 -1.49
N ILE A 9 7.71 13.41 -1.89
CA ILE A 9 8.58 12.31 -2.28
C ILE A 9 8.44 12.14 -3.79
N TYR A 10 9.56 12.06 -4.48
CA TYR A 10 9.58 11.94 -5.94
C TYR A 10 10.75 11.11 -6.41
N THR A 11 10.66 10.66 -7.65
CA THR A 11 11.80 10.07 -8.34
C THR A 11 12.21 10.94 -9.52
N ASP A 12 13.52 11.09 -9.73
CA ASP A 12 14.10 11.63 -10.95
C ASP A 12 15.24 10.71 -11.39
N LYS A 13 15.22 10.27 -12.66
CA LYS A 13 16.19 9.31 -13.24
C LYS A 13 16.47 8.09 -12.35
N ASN A 14 15.41 7.45 -11.84
CA ASN A 14 15.45 6.32 -10.90
C ASN A 14 16.14 6.62 -9.56
N VAL A 15 16.23 7.88 -9.16
CA VAL A 15 16.73 8.27 -7.84
C VAL A 15 15.57 8.77 -7.00
N LEU A 16 15.41 8.20 -5.81
CA LEU A 16 14.37 8.57 -4.86
C LEU A 16 14.85 9.73 -4.00
N TYR A 17 14.02 10.77 -3.95
CA TYR A 17 14.23 11.98 -3.17
C TYR A 17 13.05 12.26 -2.27
N ILE A 18 13.33 12.99 -1.20
CA ILE A 18 12.33 13.70 -0.42
C ILE A 18 12.75 15.17 -0.35
N LYS A 19 11.83 16.10 -0.58
CA LYS A 19 12.08 17.53 -0.36
C LYS A 19 11.09 18.07 0.66
N ASN A 20 11.59 18.86 1.61
CA ASN A 20 10.73 19.68 2.47
C ASN A 20 10.28 20.97 1.76
N ILE A 21 9.26 21.63 2.30
CA ILE A 21 8.77 22.92 1.78
C ILE A 21 9.84 24.04 1.79
N ASN A 22 10.86 23.92 2.65
CA ASN A 22 11.93 24.91 2.77
C ASN A 22 13.02 24.75 1.69
N GLY A 23 12.80 23.89 0.68
CA GLY A 23 13.73 23.72 -0.45
C GLY A 23 14.79 22.63 -0.25
N GLN A 24 14.99 22.13 0.97
CA GLN A 24 16.02 21.12 1.24
C GLN A 24 15.60 19.77 0.67
N THR A 25 16.44 19.23 -0.21
CA THR A 25 16.25 17.93 -0.85
C THR A 25 17.22 16.92 -0.25
N GLU A 26 16.70 15.83 0.29
CA GLU A 26 17.50 14.66 0.71
C GLU A 26 17.38 13.56 -0.36
N ARG A 27 18.51 13.01 -0.79
CA ARG A 27 18.56 11.84 -1.67
C ARG A 27 18.54 10.56 -0.84
N LEU A 28 17.56 9.69 -1.08
CA LEU A 28 17.36 8.47 -0.28
C LEU A 28 18.01 7.23 -0.89
N SER A 29 17.86 7.02 -2.21
CA SER A 29 18.44 5.85 -2.88
C SER A 29 18.49 6.04 -4.39
N HIS A 30 19.44 5.37 -5.05
CA HIS A 30 19.46 5.19 -6.49
C HIS A 30 18.72 3.91 -6.89
N ASN A 31 18.51 3.74 -8.20
CA ASN A 31 17.92 2.57 -8.84
C ASN A 31 16.52 2.24 -8.33
N ILE A 32 15.68 3.23 -8.05
CA ILE A 32 14.28 3.05 -7.66
C ILE A 32 13.40 3.12 -8.90
N HIS A 33 12.55 2.11 -9.08
CA HIS A 33 11.58 2.04 -10.17
C HIS A 33 10.20 2.55 -9.77
N SER A 34 9.72 2.14 -8.60
CA SER A 34 8.42 2.56 -8.06
C SER A 34 8.52 2.72 -6.55
N TYR A 35 7.66 3.55 -5.98
CA TYR A 35 7.58 3.77 -4.54
C TYR A 35 6.15 4.09 -4.11
N CYS A 36 5.88 3.88 -2.84
CA CYS A 36 4.69 4.33 -2.13
C CYS A 36 5.11 4.72 -0.71
N ALA A 37 4.33 5.57 -0.06
CA ALA A 37 4.69 6.13 1.24
C ALA A 37 3.47 6.25 2.15
N THR A 38 3.69 6.13 3.45
CA THR A 38 2.70 6.37 4.51
C THR A 38 3.35 7.02 5.73
N ILE A 39 2.54 7.63 6.58
CA ILE A 39 2.93 8.11 7.90
C ILE A 39 2.24 7.21 8.92
N ASP A 40 2.99 6.74 9.92
CA ASP A 40 2.41 5.94 11.01
C ASP A 40 1.81 6.83 12.12
N ASN A 41 1.16 6.20 13.10
CA ASN A 41 0.57 6.89 14.25
C ASN A 41 1.61 7.61 15.13
N SER A 42 2.87 7.21 15.04
CA SER A 42 4.02 7.82 15.72
C SER A 42 4.66 8.95 14.92
N SER A 43 4.05 9.36 13.79
CA SER A 43 4.56 10.41 12.91
C SER A 43 5.91 10.06 12.23
N ASN A 44 6.25 8.77 12.14
CA ASN A 44 7.37 8.30 11.32
C ASN A 44 6.95 8.23 9.86
N ILE A 45 7.88 8.54 8.97
CA ILE A 45 7.66 8.43 7.52
C ILE A 45 8.17 7.07 7.06
N HIS A 46 7.30 6.31 6.42
CA HIS A 46 7.61 5.03 5.80
C HIS A 46 7.55 5.17 4.29
N ILE A 47 8.59 4.70 3.60
CA ILE A 47 8.59 4.59 2.14
C ILE A 47 8.95 3.16 1.80
N CYS A 48 8.08 2.50 1.04
CA CYS A 48 8.39 1.23 0.41
C CYS A 48 8.71 1.48 -1.06
N ALA A 49 9.82 0.94 -1.54
CA ALA A 49 10.26 1.15 -2.90
C ALA A 49 10.77 -0.14 -3.53
N LEU A 50 10.39 -0.37 -4.79
CA LEU A 50 10.97 -1.40 -5.63
C LEU A 50 12.16 -0.82 -6.35
N ASP A 51 13.33 -1.46 -6.17
CA ASP A 51 14.48 -1.12 -7.00
C ASP A 51 14.29 -1.62 -8.45
N THR A 52 15.14 -1.18 -9.38
CA THR A 52 15.10 -1.59 -10.79
C THR A 52 15.36 -3.08 -10.99
N ARG A 53 15.84 -3.76 -9.94
CA ARG A 53 16.01 -5.21 -9.88
C ARG A 53 14.86 -5.85 -9.09
N GLY A 54 13.71 -5.20 -8.91
CA GLY A 54 12.53 -5.76 -8.24
C GLY A 54 12.71 -6.17 -6.78
N ARG A 55 13.71 -5.65 -6.07
CA ARG A 55 13.83 -5.83 -4.61
C ARG A 55 12.99 -4.79 -3.89
N LEU A 56 12.20 -5.24 -2.92
CA LEU A 56 11.43 -4.37 -2.04
C LEU A 56 12.35 -3.84 -0.93
N ASN A 57 12.43 -2.53 -0.81
CA ASN A 57 13.20 -1.82 0.18
C ASN A 57 12.25 -0.99 1.05
N HIS A 58 12.51 -0.93 2.34
CA HIS A 58 11.82 -0.05 3.28
C HIS A 58 12.78 1.06 3.73
N PHE A 59 12.31 2.30 3.70
CA PHE A 59 12.96 3.48 4.25
C PHE A 59 12.10 4.02 5.38
N LEU A 60 12.72 4.22 6.54
CA LEU A 60 12.08 4.74 7.74
C LEU A 60 12.77 6.03 8.17
N LYS A 61 12.02 7.13 8.27
CA LYS A 61 12.46 8.34 8.98
C LYS A 61 11.96 8.25 10.42
N HIS A 62 12.89 8.03 11.34
CA HIS A 62 12.60 7.98 12.78
C HIS A 62 13.60 8.87 13.50
N ASN A 63 13.11 9.76 14.39
CA ASN A 63 13.92 10.73 15.12
C ASN A 63 14.89 11.51 14.22
N GLY A 64 14.42 11.97 13.07
CA GLY A 64 15.21 12.77 12.12
C GLY A 64 16.23 11.98 11.29
N SER A 65 16.43 10.69 11.56
CA SER A 65 17.39 9.85 10.84
C SER A 65 16.71 8.86 9.90
N TRP A 66 17.29 8.67 8.72
CA TRP A 66 16.83 7.65 7.76
C TRP A 66 17.48 6.31 8.03
N LYS A 67 16.68 5.24 8.05
CA LYS A 67 17.12 3.85 8.04
C LYS A 67 16.60 3.18 6.78
N LYS A 68 17.46 2.43 6.09
CA LYS A 68 17.10 1.62 4.91
C LYS A 68 17.24 0.14 5.24
N LYS A 69 16.25 -0.67 4.87
CA LYS A 69 16.30 -2.13 4.93
C LYS A 69 15.88 -2.73 3.58
N SER A 70 16.72 -3.58 3.00
CA SER A 70 16.29 -4.46 1.92
C SER A 70 15.48 -5.61 2.51
N ILE A 71 14.25 -5.79 2.04
CA ILE A 71 13.30 -6.78 2.57
C ILE A 71 13.48 -8.11 1.85
N LEU A 72 13.16 -8.14 0.55
CA LEU A 72 13.29 -9.33 -0.29
C LEU A 72 13.39 -8.95 -1.77
N LYS A 73 13.70 -9.94 -2.62
CA LYS A 73 13.42 -9.88 -4.05
C LYS A 73 11.92 -10.16 -4.26
N ALA A 74 11.12 -9.11 -4.45
CA ALA A 74 9.67 -9.21 -4.54
C ALA A 74 9.22 -9.64 -5.94
N LEU A 75 9.86 -9.08 -6.99
CA LEU A 75 9.50 -9.27 -8.39
C LEU A 75 10.71 -9.66 -9.23
N ASN A 76 10.52 -10.48 -10.26
CA ASN A 76 11.58 -10.82 -11.21
C ASN A 76 11.91 -9.66 -12.16
N THR A 77 10.88 -8.94 -12.60
CA THR A 77 10.94 -7.77 -13.47
C THR A 77 10.06 -6.66 -12.90
N THR A 78 10.42 -5.40 -13.12
CA THR A 78 9.60 -4.25 -12.73
C THR A 78 8.78 -3.67 -13.89
N LYS A 79 9.03 -4.11 -15.13
CA LYS A 79 8.40 -3.56 -16.34
C LYS A 79 6.87 -3.64 -16.36
N ASN A 80 6.31 -4.55 -15.59
CA ASN A 80 4.88 -4.85 -15.62
C ASN A 80 4.12 -4.32 -14.40
N ILE A 81 4.76 -3.55 -13.51
CA ILE A 81 4.07 -2.95 -12.37
C ILE A 81 3.01 -1.97 -12.89
N LYS A 82 1.80 -2.05 -12.33
CA LYS A 82 0.66 -1.20 -12.68
C LYS A 82 0.15 -0.36 -11.51
N ASP A 83 0.34 -0.84 -10.29
CA ASP A 83 -0.04 -0.13 -9.07
C ASP A 83 0.85 -0.60 -7.92
N MET A 84 1.10 0.30 -6.96
CA MET A 84 1.83 0.01 -5.72
C MET A 84 1.32 0.93 -4.62
N ARG A 85 0.76 0.35 -3.55
CA ARG A 85 0.21 1.11 -2.41
C ARG A 85 0.79 0.63 -1.09
N LEU A 86 0.82 1.51 -0.09
CA LEU A 86 1.34 1.21 1.25
C LEU A 86 0.39 1.73 2.32
N TYR A 87 0.08 0.87 3.29
CA TYR A 87 -0.69 1.21 4.48
C TYR A 87 0.09 0.83 5.74
N SER A 88 0.07 1.71 6.74
CA SER A 88 0.56 1.42 8.09
C SER A 88 -0.65 1.13 8.98
N ILE A 89 -0.71 -0.06 9.54
CA ILE A 89 -1.81 -0.51 10.40
C ILE A 89 -1.19 -1.25 11.59
N ASP A 90 -1.43 -0.75 12.81
CA ASP A 90 -0.95 -1.36 14.06
C ASP A 90 0.52 -1.82 14.01
N ASP A 91 1.41 -0.89 13.66
CA ASP A 91 2.87 -1.09 13.50
C ASP A 91 3.31 -2.08 12.40
N SER A 92 2.37 -2.66 11.67
CA SER A 92 2.60 -3.43 10.46
C SER A 92 2.51 -2.57 9.21
N LEU A 93 3.42 -2.80 8.27
CA LEU A 93 3.33 -2.24 6.92
C LEU A 93 2.73 -3.25 5.96
N ASN A 94 1.75 -2.80 5.18
CA ASN A 94 1.00 -3.58 4.21
C ASN A 94 1.25 -2.99 2.82
N VAL A 95 2.06 -3.67 2.01
CA VAL A 95 2.43 -3.24 0.65
C VAL A 95 1.65 -4.08 -0.36
N PHE A 96 0.84 -3.42 -1.18
CA PHE A 96 0.12 -4.03 -2.27
C PHE A 96 0.80 -3.68 -3.59
N ILE A 97 1.07 -4.67 -4.43
CA ILE A 97 1.69 -4.49 -5.74
C ILE A 97 0.87 -5.23 -6.79
N VAL A 98 0.50 -4.51 -7.86
CA VAL A 98 -0.18 -5.08 -9.03
C VAL A 98 0.83 -5.22 -10.17
N GLU A 99 0.92 -6.42 -10.73
CA GLU A 99 1.72 -6.73 -11.92
C GLU A 99 0.81 -7.21 -13.05
N LYS A 100 0.96 -6.67 -14.26
CA LYS A 100 0.33 -7.21 -15.48
C LYS A 100 1.03 -8.52 -15.88
N TYR A 101 0.28 -9.56 -16.24
CA TYR A 101 0.92 -10.77 -16.80
C TYR A 101 1.55 -10.47 -18.16
N PRO A 102 2.75 -10.99 -18.47
CA PRO A 102 3.40 -10.73 -19.75
C PRO A 102 2.60 -11.18 -20.98
N LEU A 103 1.78 -12.23 -20.84
CA LEU A 103 1.05 -12.89 -21.93
C LEU A 103 -0.46 -12.60 -21.93
N SER A 104 -0.93 -11.67 -21.11
CA SER A 104 -2.35 -11.33 -21.05
C SER A 104 -2.53 -9.82 -20.96
N ASP A 105 -3.49 -9.29 -21.73
CA ASP A 105 -3.73 -7.86 -21.73
C ASP A 105 -4.53 -7.35 -20.53
N ASN A 106 -5.37 -8.22 -19.96
CA ASN A 106 -6.35 -7.83 -18.96
C ASN A 106 -6.14 -8.52 -17.61
N LEU A 107 -5.27 -9.53 -17.53
CA LEU A 107 -5.00 -10.25 -16.29
C LEU A 107 -3.81 -9.63 -15.54
N HIS A 108 -4.00 -9.55 -14.24
CA HIS A 108 -3.04 -9.01 -13.31
C HIS A 108 -2.84 -9.97 -12.14
N LYS A 109 -1.70 -9.85 -11.49
CA LYS A 109 -1.37 -10.52 -10.24
C LYS A 109 -1.27 -9.45 -9.17
N LEU A 110 -1.99 -9.64 -8.08
CA LEU A 110 -1.96 -8.77 -6.90
C LEU A 110 -1.18 -9.46 -5.79
N SER A 111 -0.09 -8.86 -5.35
CA SER A 111 0.71 -9.35 -4.23
C SER A 111 0.51 -8.44 -3.01
N HIS A 112 0.19 -9.03 -1.87
CA HIS A 112 0.22 -8.37 -0.57
C HIS A 112 1.47 -8.82 0.21
N PHE A 113 2.30 -7.86 0.62
CA PHE A 113 3.42 -8.09 1.53
C PHE A 113 3.13 -7.38 2.84
N ASN A 114 3.05 -8.13 3.94
CA ASN A 114 2.89 -7.58 5.28
C ASN A 114 4.15 -7.84 6.10
N PHE A 115 4.65 -6.84 6.82
CA PHE A 115 5.78 -7.01 7.72
C PHE A 115 5.77 -6.02 8.88
N ASP A 116 6.27 -6.44 10.04
CA ASP A 116 6.48 -5.55 11.18
C ASP A 116 7.78 -4.77 11.04
N VAL A 117 7.77 -3.49 11.38
CA VAL A 117 8.97 -2.64 11.33
C VAL A 117 10.07 -3.06 12.34
N PRO A 118 9.75 -3.51 13.58
CA PRO A 118 10.79 -3.87 14.55
C PRO A 118 11.60 -5.12 14.18
N ASN A 119 10.97 -6.15 13.61
CA ASN A 119 11.59 -7.46 13.40
C ASN A 119 11.63 -7.92 11.93
N TYR A 120 10.94 -7.21 11.02
CA TYR A 120 10.80 -7.56 9.60
C TYR A 120 10.29 -8.98 9.34
N ARG A 121 9.43 -9.51 10.22
CA ARG A 121 8.73 -10.77 9.98
C ARG A 121 7.76 -10.58 8.83
N LEU A 122 8.13 -11.16 7.68
CA LEU A 122 7.40 -11.02 6.43
C LEU A 122 6.32 -12.10 6.29
N SER A 123 5.14 -11.69 5.85
CA SER A 123 4.15 -12.55 5.22
C SER A 123 3.89 -12.07 3.79
N LYS A 124 3.63 -13.00 2.89
CA LYS A 124 3.31 -12.72 1.49
C LYS A 124 2.07 -13.49 1.11
N TYR A 125 1.14 -12.82 0.44
CA TYR A 125 -0.03 -13.44 -0.16
C TYR A 125 -0.16 -12.99 -1.62
N ILE A 126 -0.62 -13.88 -2.48
CA ILE A 126 -0.74 -13.63 -3.92
C ILE A 126 -2.16 -13.97 -4.34
N ILE A 127 -2.75 -13.09 -5.13
CA ILE A 127 -4.01 -13.28 -5.82
C ILE A 127 -3.70 -13.22 -7.31
N ASP A 128 -3.85 -14.35 -7.99
CA ASP A 128 -3.65 -14.47 -9.42
C ASP A 128 -4.93 -14.14 -10.20
N ASN A 129 -4.77 -13.83 -11.49
CA ASN A 129 -5.85 -13.63 -12.45
C ASN A 129 -6.90 -12.57 -12.04
N VAL A 130 -6.43 -11.41 -11.57
CA VAL A 130 -7.24 -10.23 -11.26
C VAL A 130 -7.53 -9.42 -12.53
N LEU A 131 -8.79 -9.09 -12.76
CA LEU A 131 -9.23 -8.19 -13.82
C LEU A 131 -9.26 -6.74 -13.34
N LYS A 132 -8.91 -5.81 -14.22
CA LYS A 132 -9.18 -4.39 -14.01
C LYS A 132 -10.64 -4.11 -14.32
N ASP A 133 -11.38 -3.52 -13.38
CA ASP A 133 -12.81 -3.22 -13.51
C ASP A 133 -13.07 -1.77 -13.12
N ASN A 134 -13.78 -1.02 -13.97
CA ASN A 134 -14.13 0.39 -13.72
C ASN A 134 -12.93 1.27 -13.32
N GLY A 135 -11.75 1.01 -13.88
CA GLY A 135 -10.53 1.78 -13.59
C GLY A 135 -9.70 1.26 -12.41
N TYR A 136 -10.23 0.34 -11.59
CA TYR A 136 -9.58 -0.18 -10.39
C TYR A 136 -9.14 -1.64 -10.58
N PHE A 137 -8.00 -2.02 -10.01
CA PHE A 137 -7.57 -3.42 -9.93
C PHE A 137 -8.17 -4.13 -8.72
N TYR A 138 -8.34 -3.38 -7.65
CA TYR A 138 -8.93 -3.80 -6.39
C TYR A 138 -9.42 -2.54 -5.64
N LYS A 139 -10.29 -2.74 -4.66
CA LYS A 139 -10.65 -1.76 -3.66
C LYS A 139 -10.23 -2.30 -2.30
N LEU A 140 -9.79 -1.40 -1.43
CA LEU A 140 -9.49 -1.72 -0.05
C LEU A 140 -10.44 -0.96 0.86
N ASP A 141 -10.71 -1.56 2.01
CA ASP A 141 -11.28 -0.90 3.16
C ASP A 141 -10.57 -1.38 4.43
N ILE A 142 -10.61 -0.59 5.49
CA ILE A 142 -10.10 -0.96 6.81
C ILE A 142 -11.27 -0.91 7.78
N ASP A 143 -11.57 -2.05 8.41
CA ASP A 143 -12.66 -2.14 9.38
C ASP A 143 -12.27 -1.56 10.74
N ASP A 144 -13.24 -1.47 11.65
CA ASP A 144 -13.05 -0.93 13.00
C ASP A 144 -12.06 -1.75 13.85
N PHE A 145 -11.71 -2.95 13.42
CA PHE A 145 -10.75 -3.84 14.07
C PHE A 145 -9.38 -3.85 13.35
N SER A 146 -9.13 -2.83 12.52
CA SER A 146 -7.90 -2.70 11.74
C SER A 146 -7.66 -3.84 10.74
N ASN A 147 -8.66 -4.65 10.39
CA ASN A 147 -8.51 -5.66 9.35
C ASN A 147 -8.65 -5.04 7.97
N ILE A 148 -7.94 -5.61 7.00
CA ILE A 148 -8.03 -5.16 5.61
C ILE A 148 -9.09 -5.97 4.89
N VAL A 149 -10.09 -5.30 4.33
CA VAL A 149 -11.06 -5.88 3.40
C VAL A 149 -10.60 -5.57 1.98
N LEU A 150 -10.39 -6.59 1.18
CA LEU A 150 -9.95 -6.46 -0.21
C LEU A 150 -11.04 -6.98 -1.15
N GLU A 151 -11.54 -6.10 -2.00
CA GLU A 151 -12.50 -6.43 -3.05
C GLU A 151 -11.81 -6.39 -4.42
N TYR A 152 -12.01 -7.42 -5.24
CA TYR A 152 -11.42 -7.52 -6.58
C TYR A 152 -12.30 -8.33 -7.53
N LYS A 153 -12.05 -8.22 -8.84
CA LYS A 153 -12.75 -9.03 -9.86
C LYS A 153 -11.85 -10.17 -10.33
N PRO A 154 -12.14 -11.45 -10.02
CA PRO A 154 -11.36 -12.57 -10.54
C PRO A 154 -11.71 -12.84 -12.01
N SER A 155 -10.78 -13.44 -12.76
CA SER A 155 -11.02 -13.81 -14.18
C SER A 155 -12.13 -14.84 -14.40
N SER A 156 -12.40 -15.68 -13.40
CA SER A 156 -13.38 -16.76 -13.46
C SER A 156 -14.79 -16.30 -13.09
N SER A 157 -14.99 -15.04 -12.70
CA SER A 157 -16.30 -14.54 -12.31
C SER A 157 -17.10 -14.04 -13.51
N SER A 158 -18.43 -14.10 -13.38
CA SER A 158 -19.31 -13.41 -14.32
C SER A 158 -19.10 -11.90 -14.22
N ASP A 159 -19.44 -11.15 -15.27
CA ASP A 159 -19.12 -9.72 -15.39
C ASP A 159 -19.51 -8.83 -14.20
N ARG A 160 -20.45 -9.28 -13.34
CA ARG A 160 -20.96 -8.53 -12.19
C ARG A 160 -20.46 -8.99 -10.83
N THR A 161 -19.70 -10.09 -10.73
CA THR A 161 -19.36 -10.67 -9.43
C THR A 161 -17.93 -10.31 -9.00
N THR A 162 -17.82 -9.52 -7.93
CA THR A 162 -16.57 -9.26 -7.23
C THR A 162 -16.36 -10.29 -6.11
N SER A 163 -15.10 -10.57 -5.79
CA SER A 163 -14.68 -11.40 -4.67
C SER A 163 -14.16 -10.53 -3.55
N LYS A 164 -14.44 -10.94 -2.31
CA LYS A 164 -13.95 -10.29 -1.10
C LYS A 164 -13.01 -11.20 -0.31
N LEU A 165 -11.92 -10.63 0.17
CA LEU A 165 -10.95 -11.27 1.04
C LEU A 165 -10.75 -10.42 2.28
N PHE A 166 -10.50 -11.08 3.40
CA PHE A 166 -10.30 -10.44 4.70
C PHE A 166 -8.92 -10.79 5.22
N PHE A 167 -8.10 -9.78 5.48
CA PHE A 167 -6.81 -9.95 6.15
C PHE A 167 -6.99 -9.62 7.61
N ASN A 168 -6.88 -10.64 8.46
CA ASN A 168 -6.89 -10.43 9.90
C ASN A 168 -5.53 -9.88 10.35
N SER A 169 -5.51 -8.65 10.85
CA SER A 169 -4.25 -7.96 11.19
C SER A 169 -3.54 -8.59 12.39
N SER A 170 -4.28 -9.21 13.32
CA SER A 170 -3.70 -9.90 14.47
C SER A 170 -3.04 -11.22 14.10
N SER A 171 -3.69 -12.05 13.28
CA SER A 171 -3.18 -13.37 12.87
C SER A 171 -2.29 -13.32 11.64
N LYS A 172 -2.34 -12.22 10.88
CA LYS A 172 -1.63 -11.99 9.62
C LYS A 172 -1.99 -13.01 8.53
N GLN A 173 -3.25 -13.40 8.50
CA GLN A 173 -3.77 -14.40 7.56
C GLN A 173 -4.92 -13.84 6.74
N TRP A 174 -4.96 -14.27 5.49
CA TRP A 174 -6.09 -14.04 4.60
C TRP A 174 -7.12 -15.15 4.73
N SER A 175 -8.39 -14.76 4.77
CA SER A 175 -9.52 -15.68 4.66
C SER A 175 -10.48 -15.21 3.56
N LYS A 176 -11.10 -16.19 2.90
CA LYS A 176 -12.30 -15.93 2.09
C LYS A 176 -13.49 -15.87 3.05
N SER A 177 -14.32 -14.85 2.92
CA SER A 177 -15.62 -14.88 3.58
C SER A 177 -16.52 -15.89 2.85
N ASN A 178 -17.07 -16.85 3.58
CA ASN A 178 -18.31 -17.55 3.21
C ASN A 178 -19.50 -16.99 4.02
N ILE A 179 -19.39 -15.77 4.54
CA ILE A 179 -20.20 -15.32 5.68
C ILE A 179 -20.90 -14.00 5.33
N GLU A 180 -22.16 -14.13 4.90
CA GLU A 180 -23.22 -13.12 5.06
C GLU A 180 -23.63 -12.92 6.53
N ASN A 181 -23.02 -13.62 7.49
CA ASN A 181 -23.43 -13.64 8.90
C ASN A 181 -22.30 -13.32 9.88
N THR A 182 -21.79 -12.09 9.90
CA THR A 182 -21.38 -11.47 11.18
C THR A 182 -21.23 -9.96 11.01
N ILE A 183 -22.04 -9.24 11.80
CA ILE A 183 -22.08 -7.78 11.95
C ILE A 183 -22.92 -7.05 10.88
N HIS A 184 -24.20 -7.41 10.82
CA HIS A 184 -25.21 -6.35 10.94
C HIS A 184 -25.15 -5.83 12.39
N SER A 185 -24.35 -4.79 12.66
CA SER A 185 -24.64 -3.88 13.77
C SER A 185 -24.57 -2.44 13.28
N SER A 186 -25.76 -1.91 13.03
CA SER A 186 -26.16 -0.55 13.41
C SER A 186 -25.29 0.62 12.94
N ARG A 187 -25.46 1.03 11.68
CA ARG A 187 -26.00 2.34 11.25
C ARG A 187 -25.59 2.57 9.80
N CYS A 188 -26.43 2.10 8.88
CA CYS A 188 -26.45 2.65 7.53
C CYS A 188 -27.05 4.07 7.63
N SER A 189 -26.19 5.07 7.83
CA SER A 189 -26.43 6.39 7.28
C SER A 189 -25.70 6.44 5.94
N ASN A 190 -26.50 6.55 4.87
CA ASN A 190 -26.04 6.85 3.53
C ASN A 190 -25.20 8.13 3.56
N GLU A 191 -23.87 7.98 3.58
CA GLU A 191 -22.89 8.93 3.08
C GLU A 191 -21.54 8.19 3.04
N GLY A 192 -21.03 7.97 1.83
CA GLY A 192 -19.78 7.27 1.62
C GLY A 192 -18.62 7.99 2.28
N LYS A 193 -17.93 7.32 3.19
CA LYS A 193 -16.58 7.67 3.61
C LYS A 193 -15.76 6.40 3.64
N THR A 194 -14.92 6.23 2.62
CA THR A 194 -13.81 5.28 2.70
C THR A 194 -12.94 5.71 3.89
N THR A 195 -12.65 4.79 4.82
CA THR A 195 -11.72 5.09 5.95
C THR A 195 -10.27 5.15 5.46
N ILE A 196 -10.03 4.62 4.26
CA ILE A 196 -8.78 4.75 3.55
C ILE A 196 -8.68 6.17 3.00
N LYS A 197 -7.81 6.95 3.66
CA LYS A 197 -7.21 8.14 3.06
C LYS A 197 -6.32 7.64 1.92
N ASP A 198 -6.57 8.12 0.70
CA ASP A 198 -5.74 7.82 -0.46
C ASP A 198 -4.25 8.16 -0.21
N ASP A 199 -3.37 7.65 -1.08
CA ASP A 199 -1.90 7.73 -0.98
C ASP A 199 -1.39 9.08 -0.43
N ILE A 200 -0.22 9.08 0.24
CA ILE A 200 0.40 10.29 0.81
C ILE A 200 0.36 11.52 -0.10
N PHE A 201 0.40 11.33 -1.42
CA PHE A 201 0.24 12.44 -2.36
C PHE A 201 -1.07 13.21 -2.12
N GLU A 202 -2.20 12.52 -1.98
CA GLU A 202 -3.51 13.12 -1.73
C GLU A 202 -3.64 13.60 -0.28
N TYR A 203 -3.07 12.87 0.69
CA TYR A 203 -3.07 13.30 2.09
C TYR A 203 -2.24 14.58 2.33
N CYS A 204 -1.10 14.76 1.65
CA CYS A 204 -0.30 15.98 1.72
C CYS A 204 -0.97 17.20 1.08
N TYR A 205 -1.89 16.99 0.12
CA TYR A 205 -2.77 18.06 -0.38
C TYR A 205 -3.98 18.32 0.55
N GLY A 206 -4.44 17.31 1.31
CA GLY A 206 -5.58 17.39 2.23
C GLY A 206 -5.30 17.91 3.64
N ILE A 207 -4.03 18.12 4.02
CA ILE A 207 -3.70 18.77 5.32
C ILE A 207 -4.08 20.25 5.22
N THR A 208 -5.10 20.66 5.98
CA THR A 208 -5.46 22.07 6.12
C THR A 208 -4.29 22.80 6.78
N TYR A 209 -3.59 23.62 6.00
CA TYR A 209 -2.55 24.50 6.51
C TYR A 209 -3.21 25.54 7.41
N LYS A 210 -2.93 25.52 8.72
CA LYS A 210 -3.08 26.74 9.50
C LYS A 210 -2.01 27.71 9.01
N ILE A 211 -2.43 28.68 8.21
CA ILE A 211 -1.67 29.89 7.89
C ILE A 211 -1.50 30.69 9.19
#